data_AF-A0A9P0VNN2-F1
#
_entry.id   AF-A0A9P0VNN2-F1
#
_cell.length_a   1.000
_cell.length_b   1.000
_cell.length_c   1.000
_cell.angle_alpha   90.00
_cell.angle_beta   90.00
_cell.angle_gamma   90.00
#
_symmetry.space_group_name_H-M   'P 1'
#
loop_
_entity.id
_entity.type
_entity.pdbx_description
1 polymer ?
#
loop_
_entity_poly.entity_id
_entity_poly.type
_entity_poly.pdbx_seq_one_letter_code
_entity_poly.pdbx_strand_id
1 'polypeptide(L)'
;MDLSEPFSESVKNTVKIFKKAYETLTEKKNASESDKKRWIKLINENLIIFHKALKNKYISVNTRKAVHTGVVHLKRYKFLLESFHVGRGTFSTPKRVVWEDTESTFVSRIHTGVIINLKHVDIHDFFLDAFNLFEHQIQNKLSVMSMLKVNGTFCGEFIKSSNGTDINDFKYFNTRNAIIDQSTNLQQWYKDNIVDKILNKLSEFQERLSGWSLLKIISLEINYK
;
A
#
# COMPACT_ATOMS: atom_id res chain seq x y z
N MET A 1 -22.75 17.70 -13.81
CA MET A 1 -22.44 16.28 -14.03
C MET A 1 -21.45 15.86 -12.96
N ASP A 2 -21.79 14.87 -12.13
CA ASP A 2 -20.86 14.35 -11.13
C ASP A 2 -19.76 13.55 -11.83
N LEU A 3 -18.55 14.10 -11.86
CA LEU A 3 -17.37 13.46 -12.48
C LEU A 3 -16.61 12.54 -11.52
N SER A 4 -17.14 12.33 -10.30
CA SER A 4 -16.46 11.59 -9.24
C SER A 4 -16.23 10.12 -9.61
N GLU A 5 -17.20 9.46 -10.24
CA GLU A 5 -17.13 8.07 -10.67
C GLU A 5 -16.18 7.88 -11.88
N PRO A 6 -16.33 8.63 -13.00
CA PRO A 6 -15.38 8.58 -14.11
C PRO A 6 -13.93 8.83 -13.69
N PHE A 7 -13.70 9.77 -12.77
CA PHE A 7 -12.36 10.05 -12.27
C PHE A 7 -11.80 8.91 -11.42
N SER A 8 -12.63 8.29 -10.58
CA SER A 8 -12.22 7.12 -9.78
C SER A 8 -11.81 5.94 -10.67
N GLU A 9 -12.54 5.71 -11.77
CA GLU A 9 -12.21 4.67 -12.73
C GLU A 9 -10.93 5.00 -13.51
N SER A 10 -10.74 6.27 -13.87
CA SER A 10 -9.49 6.76 -14.48
C SER A 10 -8.27 6.49 -13.58
N VAL A 11 -8.37 6.74 -12.27
CA VAL A 11 -7.29 6.44 -11.31
C VAL A 11 -6.95 4.94 -11.32
N LYS A 12 -7.96 4.06 -11.28
CA LYS A 12 -7.73 2.60 -11.32
C LYS A 12 -7.05 2.17 -12.63
N ASN A 13 -7.48 2.72 -13.76
CA ASN A 13 -6.89 2.42 -15.06
C ASN A 13 -5.43 2.90 -15.14
N THR A 14 -5.13 4.08 -14.60
CA THR A 14 -3.75 4.57 -14.45
C THR A 14 -2.89 3.58 -13.65
N VAL A 15 -3.38 3.10 -12.49
CA VAL A 15 -2.66 2.09 -11.69
C VAL A 15 -2.41 0.81 -12.50
N LYS A 16 -3.40 0.31 -13.26
CA LYS A 16 -3.24 -0.87 -14.13
C LYS A 16 -2.18 -0.65 -15.22
N ILE A 17 -2.11 0.54 -15.82
CA ILE A 17 -1.08 0.88 -16.82
C ILE A 17 0.32 0.83 -16.20
N PHE A 18 0.52 1.48 -15.06
CA PHE A 18 1.85 1.49 -14.40
C PHE A 18 2.25 0.12 -13.88
N LYS A 19 1.30 -0.70 -13.43
CA LYS A 19 1.53 -2.11 -13.12
C LYS A 19 2.08 -2.87 -14.33
N LYS A 20 1.36 -2.82 -15.45
CA LYS A 20 1.75 -3.53 -16.68
C LYS A 20 3.10 -3.04 -17.21
N ALA A 21 3.36 -1.74 -17.11
CA ALA A 21 4.64 -1.15 -17.46
C ALA A 21 5.77 -1.72 -16.59
N TYR A 22 5.59 -1.72 -15.27
CA TYR A 22 6.56 -2.32 -14.35
C TYR A 22 6.83 -3.79 -14.67
N GLU A 23 5.79 -4.62 -14.81
CA GLU A 23 5.91 -6.05 -15.12
C GLU A 23 6.66 -6.27 -16.45
N THR A 24 6.30 -5.52 -17.49
CA THR A 24 6.95 -5.57 -18.80
C THR A 24 8.44 -5.19 -18.70
N LEU A 25 8.79 -4.18 -17.90
CA LEU A 25 10.18 -3.75 -17.72
C LEU A 25 11.00 -4.76 -16.93
N THR A 26 10.40 -5.44 -15.95
CA THR A 26 11.10 -6.46 -15.16
C THR A 26 11.25 -7.80 -15.89
N GLU A 27 10.30 -8.14 -16.76
CA GLU A 27 10.38 -9.34 -17.61
C GLU A 27 11.39 -9.16 -18.75
N LYS A 28 11.49 -7.94 -19.30
CA LYS A 28 12.51 -7.60 -20.29
C LYS A 28 13.88 -7.49 -19.62
N LYS A 29 14.69 -8.54 -19.73
CA LYS A 29 16.09 -8.60 -19.24
C LYS A 29 16.98 -7.41 -19.67
N ASN A 30 16.59 -6.66 -20.71
CA ASN A 30 17.33 -5.53 -21.27
C ASN A 30 16.56 -4.19 -21.23
N ALA A 31 15.60 -4.00 -20.32
CA ALA A 31 14.93 -2.71 -20.19
C ALA A 31 15.96 -1.57 -20.00
N SER A 32 15.95 -0.59 -20.91
CA SER A 32 16.97 0.46 -20.90
C SER A 32 16.79 1.37 -19.69
N GLU A 33 17.89 1.92 -19.19
CA GLU A 33 17.83 2.90 -18.09
C GLU A 33 17.02 4.15 -18.48
N SER A 34 17.00 4.49 -19.77
CA SER A 34 16.12 5.53 -20.33
C SER A 34 14.63 5.19 -20.21
N ASP A 35 14.24 3.92 -20.43
CA ASP A 35 12.85 3.50 -20.30
C ASP A 35 12.38 3.61 -18.85
N LYS A 36 13.20 3.16 -17.89
CA LYS A 36 12.89 3.30 -16.47
C LYS A 36 12.71 4.76 -16.07
N LYS A 37 13.65 5.64 -16.47
CA LYS A 37 13.58 7.07 -16.20
C LYS A 37 12.32 7.70 -16.79
N ARG A 38 11.91 7.29 -17.99
CA ARG A 38 10.66 7.74 -18.63
C ARG A 38 9.44 7.35 -17.80
N TRP A 39 9.35 6.11 -17.33
CA TRP A 39 8.22 5.66 -16.51
C TRP A 39 8.20 6.32 -15.14
N ILE A 40 9.34 6.51 -14.49
CA ILE A 40 9.45 7.26 -13.24
C ILE A 40 8.96 8.71 -13.42
N LYS A 41 9.33 9.37 -14.53
CA LYS A 41 8.84 10.71 -14.86
C LYS A 41 7.31 10.74 -14.97
N LEU A 42 6.71 9.80 -15.70
CA LEU A 42 5.25 9.70 -15.84
C LEU A 42 4.55 9.42 -14.51
N ILE A 43 5.16 8.60 -13.63
CA ILE A 43 4.64 8.39 -12.27
C ILE A 43 4.62 9.71 -11.50
N ASN A 44 5.73 10.47 -11.51
CA ASN A 44 5.81 11.74 -10.79
C ASN A 44 4.76 12.75 -11.30
N GLU A 45 4.53 12.82 -12.61
CA GLU A 45 3.49 13.68 -13.20
C GLU A 45 2.08 13.28 -12.72
N ASN A 46 1.77 11.99 -12.66
CA ASN A 46 0.49 11.51 -12.15
C ASN A 46 0.33 11.72 -10.64
N LEU A 47 1.40 11.57 -9.86
CA LEU A 47 1.38 11.87 -8.42
C LEU A 47 1.04 13.34 -8.15
N ILE A 48 1.53 14.27 -8.98
CA ILE A 48 1.15 15.70 -8.88
C ILE A 48 -0.36 15.86 -9.07
N ILE A 49 -0.94 15.20 -10.08
CA ILE A 49 -2.39 15.27 -10.36
C ILE A 49 -3.18 14.68 -9.18
N PHE A 50 -2.78 13.52 -8.67
CA PHE A 50 -3.47 12.85 -7.58
C PHE A 50 -3.39 13.64 -6.27
N HIS A 51 -2.24 14.23 -5.94
CA HIS A 51 -2.12 15.10 -4.77
C HIS A 51 -2.99 16.36 -4.90
N LYS A 52 -3.07 16.96 -6.10
CA LYS A 52 -4.01 18.08 -6.34
C LYS A 52 -5.46 17.65 -6.13
N ALA A 53 -5.84 16.45 -6.59
CA ALA A 53 -7.18 15.91 -6.37
C ALA A 53 -7.48 15.66 -4.88
N LEU A 54 -6.53 15.13 -4.10
CA LEU A 54 -6.69 14.95 -2.65
C LEU A 54 -6.92 16.28 -1.91
N LYS A 55 -6.30 17.37 -2.36
CA LYS A 55 -6.51 18.71 -1.79
C LYS A 55 -7.84 19.34 -2.16
N ASN A 56 -8.51 18.83 -3.20
CA ASN A 56 -9.82 19.35 -3.61
C ASN A 56 -10.89 18.92 -2.60
N LYS A 57 -11.59 19.89 -2.00
CA LYS A 57 -12.64 19.63 -0.99
C LYS A 57 -13.94 19.06 -1.58
N TYR A 58 -14.13 19.18 -2.90
CA TYR A 58 -15.38 18.82 -3.58
C TYR A 58 -15.39 17.41 -4.18
N ILE A 59 -14.31 16.64 -4.07
CA ILE A 59 -14.32 15.23 -4.49
C ILE A 59 -15.06 14.37 -3.47
N SER A 60 -15.81 13.37 -3.96
CA SER A 60 -16.52 12.43 -3.10
C SER A 60 -15.54 11.63 -2.22
N VAL A 61 -16.03 11.11 -1.10
CA VAL A 61 -15.24 10.22 -0.22
C VAL A 61 -14.72 9.00 -0.99
N ASN A 62 -15.53 8.41 -1.85
CA ASN A 62 -15.14 7.22 -2.62
C ASN A 62 -14.03 7.56 -3.63
N THR A 63 -14.16 8.70 -4.30
CA THR A 63 -13.12 9.21 -5.19
C THR A 63 -11.82 9.49 -4.45
N ARG A 64 -11.90 10.10 -3.27
CA ARG A 64 -10.73 10.37 -2.42
C ARG A 64 -10.01 9.08 -2.02
N LYS A 65 -10.75 8.03 -1.63
CA LYS A 65 -10.19 6.70 -1.37
C LYS A 65 -9.49 6.12 -2.61
N ALA A 66 -10.13 6.22 -3.77
CA ALA A 66 -9.57 5.73 -5.03
C ALA A 66 -8.25 6.46 -5.39
N VAL A 67 -8.24 7.80 -5.29
CA VAL A 67 -7.05 8.63 -5.54
C VAL A 67 -5.91 8.27 -4.58
N HIS A 68 -6.20 8.15 -3.29
CA HIS A 68 -5.21 7.76 -2.29
C HIS A 68 -4.61 6.39 -2.55
N THR A 69 -5.46 5.42 -2.86
CA THR A 69 -5.04 4.09 -3.32
C THR A 69 -4.12 4.20 -4.53
N GLY A 70 -4.47 5.03 -5.51
CA GLY A 70 -3.65 5.35 -6.66
C GLY A 70 -2.27 5.90 -6.29
N VAL A 71 -2.21 6.86 -5.36
CA VAL A 71 -0.94 7.42 -4.84
C VAL A 71 -0.06 6.32 -4.27
N VAL A 72 -0.61 5.46 -3.41
CA VAL A 72 0.13 4.35 -2.79
C VAL A 72 0.73 3.41 -3.85
N HIS A 73 -0.08 2.99 -4.83
CA HIS A 73 0.42 2.10 -5.89
C HIS A 73 1.48 2.77 -6.76
N LEU A 74 1.31 4.05 -7.12
CA LEU A 74 2.29 4.79 -7.91
C LEU A 74 3.61 4.97 -7.16
N LYS A 75 3.55 5.34 -5.88
CA LYS A 75 4.75 5.39 -5.01
C LYS A 75 5.45 4.04 -4.98
N ARG A 76 4.71 2.94 -4.82
CA ARG A 76 5.28 1.58 -4.87
C ARG A 76 6.00 1.30 -6.18
N TYR A 77 5.36 1.53 -7.34
CA TYR A 77 6.00 1.27 -8.64
C TYR A 77 7.23 2.15 -8.85
N LYS A 78 7.21 3.40 -8.37
CA LYS A 78 8.39 4.27 -8.36
C LYS A 78 9.53 3.64 -7.58
N PHE A 79 9.29 3.23 -6.33
CA PHE A 79 10.32 2.57 -5.51
C PHE A 79 10.87 1.31 -6.15
N LEU A 80 10.00 0.49 -6.74
CA LEU A 80 10.42 -0.75 -7.41
C LEU A 80 11.28 -0.46 -8.64
N LEU A 81 10.95 0.57 -9.43
CA LEU A 81 11.75 0.99 -10.59
C LEU A 81 13.09 1.61 -10.19
N GLU A 82 13.13 2.41 -9.13
CA GLU A 82 14.36 3.01 -8.59
C GLU A 82 15.30 1.96 -7.97
N SER A 83 14.72 0.94 -7.33
CA SER A 83 15.48 -0.14 -6.68
C SER A 83 15.95 -1.22 -7.66
N PHE A 84 15.45 -1.23 -8.90
CA PHE A 84 15.87 -2.17 -9.95
C PHE A 84 17.21 -1.74 -10.56
N HIS A 85 18.29 -1.88 -9.79
CA HIS A 85 19.66 -1.67 -10.24
C HIS A 85 20.28 -2.99 -10.73
N VAL A 86 20.70 -3.02 -12.00
CA VAL A 86 21.58 -4.06 -12.54
C VAL A 86 23.00 -3.64 -12.21
N GLY A 87 23.60 -4.24 -11.17
CA GLY A 87 25.04 -4.22 -10.92
C GLY A 87 25.65 -2.89 -10.43
N ARG A 88 25.56 -2.60 -9.13
CA ARG A 88 26.62 -1.88 -8.40
C ARG A 88 26.72 -2.45 -6.99
N GLY A 89 27.90 -2.97 -6.64
CA GLY A 89 28.20 -3.58 -5.34
C GLY A 89 28.22 -2.55 -4.21
N THR A 90 27.05 -2.15 -3.73
CA THR A 90 26.91 -1.43 -2.46
C THR A 90 26.43 -2.41 -1.38
N PHE A 91 27.20 -2.52 -0.29
CA PHE A 91 26.97 -3.44 0.83
C PHE A 91 25.75 -3.11 1.72
N SER A 92 24.85 -2.21 1.29
CA SER A 92 23.63 -1.97 2.05
C SER A 92 22.61 -3.07 1.74
N THR A 93 22.09 -3.71 2.80
CA THR A 93 20.96 -4.62 2.65
C THR A 93 19.81 -3.85 2.00
N PRO A 94 19.32 -4.28 0.82
CA PRO A 94 18.31 -3.53 0.11
C PRO A 94 17.02 -3.48 0.92
N LYS A 95 16.43 -2.28 1.05
CA LYS A 95 15.18 -2.06 1.80
C LYS A 95 14.10 -3.04 1.32
N ARG A 96 13.47 -3.74 2.28
CA ARG A 96 12.42 -4.74 2.00
C ARG A 96 11.01 -4.16 2.13
N VAL A 97 10.87 -3.16 2.98
CA VAL A 97 9.69 -2.31 3.17
C VAL A 97 10.09 -0.84 3.26
N VAL A 98 9.14 0.06 3.00
CA VAL A 98 9.34 1.51 3.18
C VAL A 98 8.09 2.14 3.78
N TRP A 99 8.26 3.07 4.71
CA TRP A 99 7.17 3.88 5.25
C TRP A 99 6.99 5.13 4.39
N GLU A 100 5.75 5.37 3.97
CA GLU A 100 5.36 6.56 3.23
C GLU A 100 4.22 7.28 3.94
N ASP A 101 4.45 8.53 4.29
CA ASP A 101 3.37 9.39 4.76
C ASP A 101 2.45 9.78 3.60
N THR A 102 1.16 9.82 3.90
CA THR A 102 0.10 10.18 2.94
C THR A 102 -0.87 11.15 3.58
N GLU A 103 -1.41 12.07 2.78
CA GLU A 103 -2.47 12.97 3.26
C GLU A 103 -3.69 12.13 3.64
N SER A 104 -4.14 12.27 4.89
CA SER A 104 -5.31 11.56 5.38
C SER A 104 -6.54 11.83 4.51
N THR A 105 -7.18 10.76 4.04
CA THR A 105 -8.39 10.85 3.23
C THR A 105 -9.66 11.12 4.03
N PHE A 106 -9.58 11.23 5.36
CA PHE A 106 -10.74 11.45 6.22
C PHE A 106 -10.45 12.54 7.25
N VAL A 107 -11.40 13.47 7.41
CA VAL A 107 -11.37 14.48 8.48
C VAL A 107 -11.26 13.82 9.87
N SER A 108 -11.76 12.58 10.00
CA SER A 108 -11.70 11.79 11.24
C SER A 108 -10.35 11.11 11.52
N ARG A 109 -9.35 11.24 10.64
CA ARG A 109 -8.02 10.62 10.78
C ARG A 109 -6.97 11.73 10.81
N ILE A 110 -6.14 11.76 11.85
CA ILE A 110 -5.09 12.79 12.00
C ILE A 110 -3.93 12.48 11.06
N HIS A 111 -3.61 11.20 10.87
CA HIS A 111 -2.51 10.79 10.00
C HIS A 111 -2.74 9.41 9.39
N THR A 112 -2.22 9.22 8.18
CA THR A 112 -2.19 7.93 7.49
C THR A 112 -0.77 7.68 7.00
N GLY A 113 -0.13 6.65 7.54
CA GLY A 113 1.14 6.15 7.04
C GLY A 113 0.96 4.83 6.31
N VAL A 114 1.76 4.59 5.27
CA VAL A 114 1.64 3.38 4.46
C VAL A 114 2.98 2.66 4.40
N ILE A 115 3.00 1.44 4.88
CA ILE A 115 4.15 0.53 4.77
C ILE A 115 4.03 -0.20 3.45
N ILE A 116 4.88 0.13 2.50
CA ILE A 116 4.88 -0.43 1.14
C ILE A 116 5.83 -1.64 1.10
N ASN A 117 5.33 -2.77 0.60
CA ASN A 117 6.13 -3.95 0.34
C ASN A 117 6.95 -3.81 -0.95
N LEU A 118 8.26 -4.03 -0.84
CA LEU A 118 9.19 -4.00 -1.96
C LEU A 118 9.66 -5.40 -2.37
N LYS A 119 9.69 -6.38 -1.45
CA LYS A 119 10.37 -7.67 -1.69
C LYS A 119 9.72 -8.91 -1.07
N HIS A 120 8.83 -8.77 -0.10
CA HIS A 120 8.26 -9.91 0.60
C HIS A 120 7.27 -10.67 -0.30
N VAL A 121 7.44 -11.99 -0.31
CA VAL A 121 6.47 -12.95 -0.86
C VAL A 121 5.68 -13.56 0.29
N ASP A 122 6.38 -13.91 1.39
CA ASP A 122 5.76 -14.39 2.61
C ASP A 122 5.14 -13.24 3.43
N ILE A 123 3.93 -13.46 3.91
CA ILE A 123 3.15 -12.45 4.63
C ILE A 123 3.60 -12.26 6.09
N HIS A 124 4.11 -13.31 6.72
CA HIS A 124 4.63 -13.22 8.08
C HIS A 124 5.93 -12.42 8.08
N ASP A 125 6.84 -12.68 7.15
CA ASP A 125 8.06 -11.89 6.97
C ASP A 125 7.74 -10.41 6.71
N PHE A 126 6.70 -10.14 5.90
CA PHE A 126 6.26 -8.77 5.66
C PHE A 126 5.81 -8.08 6.94
N PHE A 127 4.99 -8.75 7.76
CA PHE A 127 4.51 -8.17 9.02
C PHE A 127 5.63 -7.97 10.05
N LEU A 128 6.65 -8.84 10.07
CA LEU A 128 7.83 -8.66 10.91
C LEU A 128 8.61 -7.40 10.53
N ASP A 129 8.91 -7.21 9.25
CA ASP A 129 9.63 -6.02 8.79
C ASP A 129 8.76 -4.75 8.89
N ALA A 130 7.45 -4.87 8.68
CA ALA A 130 6.49 -3.79 8.86
C ALA A 130 6.38 -3.32 10.32
N PHE A 131 6.50 -4.23 11.29
CA PHE A 131 6.46 -3.91 12.70
C PHE A 131 7.55 -2.90 13.08
N ASN A 132 8.78 -3.07 12.59
CA ASN A 132 9.89 -2.15 12.89
C ASN A 132 9.57 -0.70 12.47
N LEU A 133 8.93 -0.52 11.30
CA LEU A 133 8.51 0.80 10.85
C LEU A 133 7.31 1.32 11.64
N PHE A 134 6.34 0.46 11.94
CA PHE A 134 5.18 0.79 12.76
C PHE A 134 5.59 1.27 14.16
N GLU A 135 6.44 0.51 14.85
CA GLU A 135 6.90 0.79 16.20
C GLU A 135 7.55 2.16 16.29
N HIS A 136 8.54 2.42 15.43
CA HIS A 136 9.23 3.70 15.38
C HIS A 136 8.25 4.87 15.17
N GLN A 137 7.29 4.73 14.27
CA GLN A 137 6.33 5.81 13.96
C GLN A 137 5.32 6.04 15.09
N ILE A 138 4.83 4.96 15.72
CA ILE A 138 3.89 5.06 16.84
C ILE A 138 4.56 5.63 18.09
N GLN A 139 5.78 5.18 18.43
CA GLN A 139 6.56 5.74 19.54
C GLN A 139 6.81 7.25 19.35
N ASN A 140 7.22 7.66 18.15
CA ASN A 140 7.42 9.06 17.82
C ASN A 140 6.14 9.90 17.95
N LYS A 141 4.95 9.29 17.81
CA LYS A 141 3.67 9.99 18.01
C LYS A 141 3.21 9.97 19.47
N LEU A 142 3.49 8.91 20.22
CA LEU A 142 3.17 8.83 21.65
C LEU A 142 4.04 9.75 22.51
N SER A 143 5.17 10.25 21.98
CA SER A 143 5.98 11.28 22.64
C SER A 143 5.28 12.65 22.70
N VAL A 144 4.31 12.89 21.81
CA VAL A 144 3.56 14.17 21.72
C VAL A 144 2.08 14.00 22.05
N MET A 145 1.53 12.78 22.00
CA MET A 145 0.14 12.47 22.29
C MET A 145 0.07 11.37 23.35
N SER A 146 -0.81 11.51 24.35
CA SER A 146 -0.92 10.52 25.44
C SER A 146 -1.53 9.20 25.00
N MET A 147 -2.35 9.21 23.94
CA MET A 147 -3.11 8.06 23.47
C MET A 147 -3.42 8.19 21.99
N LEU A 148 -3.42 7.06 21.27
CA LEU A 148 -3.75 6.95 19.85
C LEU A 148 -4.82 5.90 19.63
N LYS A 149 -5.77 6.18 18.74
CA LYS A 149 -6.72 5.21 18.21
C LYS A 149 -6.26 4.76 16.84
N VAL A 150 -5.79 3.52 16.75
CA VAL A 150 -5.08 2.97 15.59
C VAL A 150 -5.87 1.86 14.91
N ASN A 151 -5.90 1.84 13.58
CA ASN A 151 -6.31 0.69 12.77
C ASN A 151 -5.34 0.46 11.61
N GLY A 152 -5.41 -0.73 11.01
CA GLY A 152 -4.64 -1.09 9.84
C GLY A 152 -5.52 -1.47 8.65
N THR A 153 -5.04 -1.21 7.43
CA THR A 153 -5.64 -1.73 6.19
C THR A 153 -4.57 -2.43 5.37
N PHE A 154 -4.67 -3.74 5.27
CA PHE A 154 -3.82 -4.53 4.37
C PHE A 154 -4.34 -4.46 2.94
N CYS A 155 -3.42 -4.29 1.98
CA CYS A 155 -3.70 -4.38 0.55
C CYS A 155 -2.88 -5.53 -0.04
N GLY A 156 -3.58 -6.46 -0.70
CA GLY A 156 -3.00 -7.54 -1.47
C GLY A 156 -3.56 -7.57 -2.88
N GLU A 157 -2.74 -8.00 -3.83
CA GLU A 157 -3.22 -8.42 -5.15
C GLU A 157 -3.63 -9.89 -5.06
N PHE A 158 -4.83 -10.20 -5.52
CA PHE A 158 -5.37 -11.55 -5.55
C PHE A 158 -5.62 -11.96 -6.99
N ILE A 159 -5.53 -13.27 -7.23
CA ILE A 159 -5.81 -13.91 -8.51
C ILE A 159 -6.98 -14.87 -8.35
N LYS A 160 -7.90 -14.86 -9.31
CA LYS A 160 -8.94 -15.87 -9.45
C LYS A 160 -8.91 -16.43 -10.85
N SER A 161 -8.64 -17.72 -10.95
CA SER A 161 -8.68 -18.47 -12.21
C SER A 161 -10.09 -19.02 -12.42
N SER A 162 -10.75 -18.64 -13.51
CA SER A 162 -12.06 -19.16 -13.89
C SER A 162 -12.12 -19.37 -15.39
N ASN A 163 -12.50 -20.58 -15.82
CA ASN A 163 -12.66 -20.94 -17.24
C ASN A 163 -11.46 -20.55 -18.13
N GLY A 164 -10.23 -20.80 -17.65
CA GLY A 164 -9.01 -20.51 -18.40
C GLY A 164 -8.60 -19.04 -18.47
N THR A 165 -9.30 -18.15 -17.74
CA THR A 165 -8.91 -16.74 -17.61
C THR A 165 -8.53 -16.42 -16.16
N ASP A 166 -7.36 -15.83 -15.99
CA ASP A 166 -6.90 -15.30 -14.71
C ASP A 166 -7.36 -13.84 -14.56
N ILE A 167 -8.09 -13.57 -13.49
CA ILE A 167 -8.50 -12.22 -13.11
C ILE A 167 -7.73 -11.81 -11.88
N ASN A 168 -6.98 -10.71 -11.99
CA ASN A 168 -6.27 -10.12 -10.86
C ASN A 168 -7.02 -8.89 -10.35
N ASP A 169 -7.14 -8.76 -9.04
CA ASP A 169 -7.74 -7.58 -8.41
C ASP A 169 -7.09 -7.27 -7.06
N PHE A 170 -7.11 -6.00 -6.66
CA PHE A 170 -6.64 -5.57 -5.36
C PHE A 170 -7.74 -5.72 -4.32
N LYS A 171 -7.47 -6.43 -3.23
CA LYS A 171 -8.39 -6.59 -2.10
C LYS A 171 -7.82 -5.94 -0.84
N TYR A 172 -8.73 -5.40 -0.04
CA TYR A 172 -8.40 -4.59 1.13
C TYR A 172 -9.03 -5.19 2.39
N PHE A 173 -8.22 -5.36 3.43
CA PHE A 173 -8.64 -5.95 4.69
C PHE A 173 -8.36 -4.98 5.84
N ASN A 174 -9.42 -4.34 6.34
CA ASN A 174 -9.34 -3.35 7.42
C ASN A 174 -9.45 -4.01 8.79
N THR A 175 -8.71 -3.56 9.79
CA THR A 175 -8.92 -3.91 11.19
C THR A 175 -9.83 -2.90 11.87
N ARG A 176 -10.32 -3.24 13.07
CA ARG A 176 -11.06 -2.28 13.89
C ARG A 176 -10.07 -1.36 14.59
N ASN A 177 -10.55 -0.16 14.94
CA ASN A 177 -9.77 0.72 15.78
C ASN A 177 -9.53 0.08 17.15
N ALA A 178 -8.28 0.13 17.61
CA ALA A 178 -7.87 -0.21 18.96
C ALA A 178 -6.97 0.90 19.53
N ILE A 179 -6.89 0.99 20.86
CA ILE A 179 -6.19 2.07 21.56
C ILE A 179 -4.75 1.66 21.84
N ILE A 180 -3.82 2.60 21.71
CA ILE A 180 -2.43 2.52 22.14
C ILE A 180 -2.12 3.73 23.03
N ASP A 181 -1.49 3.49 24.17
CA ASP A 181 -0.93 4.53 25.05
C ASP A 181 0.55 4.22 25.38
N GLN A 182 1.17 5.06 26.20
CA GLN A 182 2.58 4.93 26.60
C GLN A 182 2.91 3.64 27.36
N SER A 183 1.90 2.97 27.94
CA SER A 183 2.08 1.71 28.69
C SER A 183 1.87 0.46 27.81
N THR A 184 1.38 0.65 26.58
CA THR A 184 1.02 -0.45 25.69
C THR A 184 2.26 -1.16 25.14
N ASN A 185 2.33 -2.48 25.28
CA ASN A 185 3.33 -3.29 24.58
C ASN A 185 3.00 -3.31 23.07
N LEU A 186 3.75 -2.55 22.28
CA LEU A 186 3.48 -2.36 20.85
C LEU A 186 3.59 -3.66 20.04
N GLN A 187 4.51 -4.55 20.39
CA GLN A 187 4.70 -5.81 19.69
C GLN A 187 3.48 -6.72 19.86
N GLN A 188 3.05 -6.90 21.11
CA GLN A 188 1.86 -7.69 21.42
C GLN A 188 0.60 -7.06 20.82
N TRP A 189 0.46 -5.73 20.96
CA TRP A 189 -0.66 -5.00 20.41
C TRP A 189 -0.75 -5.14 18.88
N TYR A 190 0.37 -5.00 18.18
CA TYR A 190 0.44 -5.10 16.72
C TYR A 190 0.06 -6.51 16.25
N LYS A 191 0.57 -7.54 16.94
CA LYS A 191 0.20 -8.92 16.67
C LYS A 191 -1.32 -9.12 16.80
N ASP A 192 -1.90 -8.77 17.94
CA ASP A 192 -3.30 -9.08 18.25
C ASP A 192 -4.31 -8.27 17.44
N ASN A 193 -3.98 -7.01 17.14
CA ASN A 193 -4.92 -6.05 16.54
C ASN A 193 -4.71 -5.84 15.04
N ILE A 194 -3.52 -6.14 14.51
CA ILE A 194 -3.18 -6.02 13.10
C ILE A 194 -2.97 -7.39 12.49
N VAL A 195 -1.91 -8.10 12.89
CA VAL A 195 -1.47 -9.34 12.22
C VAL A 195 -2.54 -10.41 12.28
N ASP A 196 -2.95 -10.83 13.48
CA ASP A 196 -3.90 -11.94 13.67
C ASP A 196 -5.26 -11.60 13.04
N LYS A 197 -5.71 -10.35 13.14
CA LYS A 197 -6.97 -9.91 12.54
C LYS A 197 -6.94 -9.94 11.01
N ILE A 198 -5.83 -9.56 10.40
CA ILE A 198 -5.68 -9.60 8.94
C ILE A 198 -5.54 -11.05 8.48
N LEU A 199 -4.68 -11.84 9.12
CA LEU A 199 -4.48 -13.25 8.76
C LEU A 199 -5.78 -14.06 8.87
N ASN A 200 -6.57 -13.87 9.93
CA ASN A 200 -7.87 -14.53 10.05
C ASN A 200 -8.82 -14.14 8.90
N LYS A 201 -8.87 -12.85 8.55
CA LYS A 201 -9.70 -12.38 7.42
C LYS A 201 -9.22 -12.91 6.08
N LEU A 202 -7.92 -13.08 5.89
CA LEU A 202 -7.33 -13.68 4.70
C LEU A 202 -7.72 -15.15 4.60
N SER A 203 -7.58 -15.92 5.69
CA SER A 203 -8.00 -17.33 5.76
C SER A 203 -9.48 -17.46 5.41
N GLU A 204 -10.35 -16.69 6.07
CA GLU A 204 -11.79 -16.71 5.80
C GLU A 204 -12.12 -16.34 4.34
N PHE A 205 -11.38 -15.42 3.74
CA PHE A 205 -11.60 -14.98 2.37
C PHE A 205 -11.19 -16.04 1.34
N GLN A 206 -10.11 -16.79 1.61
CA GLN A 206 -9.64 -17.85 0.73
C GLN A 206 -10.45 -19.15 0.91
N GLU A 207 -10.82 -19.50 2.15
CA GLU A 207 -11.55 -20.74 2.47
C GLU A 207 -13.01 -20.73 2.00
N ARG A 208 -13.68 -19.59 1.96
CA ARG A 208 -15.12 -19.49 1.59
C ARG A 208 -15.42 -19.64 0.09
N LEU A 209 -14.70 -20.50 -0.63
CA LEU A 209 -14.90 -20.81 -2.06
C LEU A 209 -14.88 -19.57 -2.97
N SER A 210 -14.24 -18.48 -2.54
CA SER A 210 -14.20 -17.25 -3.33
C SER A 210 -13.43 -17.44 -4.65
N GLY A 211 -12.58 -18.48 -4.71
CA GLY A 211 -11.69 -18.80 -5.82
C GLY A 211 -10.50 -17.87 -5.92
N TRP A 212 -10.30 -16.99 -4.93
CA TRP A 212 -9.22 -16.02 -4.90
C TRP A 212 -8.04 -16.52 -4.07
N SER A 213 -6.84 -16.37 -4.62
CA SER A 213 -5.58 -16.64 -3.93
C SER A 213 -4.75 -15.37 -3.84
N LEU A 214 -4.08 -15.13 -2.71
CA LEU A 214 -3.15 -14.02 -2.57
C LEU A 214 -1.97 -14.23 -3.55
N LEU A 215 -1.76 -13.26 -4.44
CA LEU A 215 -0.72 -13.27 -5.46
C LEU A 215 0.49 -12.41 -5.05
N LYS A 216 0.24 -11.19 -4.58
CA LYS A 216 1.31 -10.25 -4.16
C LYS A 216 0.87 -9.44 -2.94
N ILE A 217 1.78 -9.27 -1.99
CA ILE A 217 1.60 -8.31 -0.90
C ILE A 217 1.95 -6.92 -1.42
N ILE A 218 1.04 -5.96 -1.24
CA ILE A 218 1.23 -4.59 -1.75
C ILE A 218 1.65 -3.64 -0.63
N SER A 219 0.85 -3.54 0.43
CA SER A 219 1.09 -2.60 1.51
C SER A 219 0.25 -2.87 2.76
N LEU A 220 0.63 -2.21 3.85
CA LEU A 220 -0.15 -2.06 5.07
C LEU A 220 -0.28 -0.57 5.39
N GLU A 221 -1.49 -0.04 5.29
CA GLU A 221 -1.82 1.31 5.75
C GLU A 221 -2.07 1.28 7.26
N ILE A 222 -1.53 2.25 7.97
CA ILE A 222 -1.70 2.48 9.41
C ILE A 222 -2.37 3.84 9.58
N ASN A 223 -3.57 3.82 10.15
CA ASN A 223 -4.36 5.02 10.42
C ASN A 223 -4.38 5.28 11.91
N TYR A 224 -4.14 6.53 12.30
CA TYR A 224 -4.25 6.93 13.70
C TYR A 224 -4.84 8.33 13.88
N LYS A 225 -5.48 8.50 15.04
CA LYS A 225 -6.06 9.73 15.56
C LYS A 225 -5.81 9.80 17.07
#